data_AF-A0A962S8Q7-F1
#
_entry.id   AF-A0A962S8Q7-F1
#
_cell.length_a   1.000
_cell.length_b   1.000
_cell.length_c   1.000
_cell.angle_alpha   90.00
_cell.angle_beta   90.00
_cell.angle_gamma   90.00
#
_symmetry.space_group_name_H-M   'P 1'
#
loop_
_entity.id
_entity.type
_entity.pdbx_description
1 polymer ?
#
loop_
_entity_poly.entity_id
_entity_poly.type
_entity_poly.pdbx_seq_one_letter_code
_entity_poly.pdbx_strand_id
1 'polypeptide(L)'
;MSTKSLGNPFDEKTHLTHGSHCHCETCRHEMANPEGSSEKSRRMAMEKAAEACANTPLQHRQAAGTGSDFPDSQEAIIDRAVESAIVRGLFNHNEQSRRSFIKLVGGGTLAAALSSLIPLDKVKAAVKDNMGPLEKTKLKVGFVPITCATPIIMAQPMGFYAKYGLDVDVIKTAGWAVARDKSLNKEYDASHMLTPMPLAMSMGAGSTATPYIMPAVENINGQAIVLHNKHKDKRDPKDWKGFKFGVPFEYSMHNFLLRYYVAEHGIDPDQDIQIRVVPPPEMVANLRAGNLDGYLSPDPFNQRAVYEKVGFIHLLTKEIWEGHPCCAFACSEAFATEFPNTYAALFKAIVDATHYSAKPENREEIAKAISPKNYLNQPEIVVKQVLTGRYVDGLEQKVFDVPDRIDFDPFPWHSMAVWILTQMKRWGYVEGDIDYKAIAEQVYVAADTAEVMKDLGYEPPSSTYENYTIMGKTFDYTKPEEYIQSFAIKRV
;
A
#
# COMPACT_ATOMS: atom_id res chain seq x y z
N MET A 1 -7.78 13.05 -23.58
CA MET A 1 -7.20 14.16 -22.78
C MET A 1 -8.22 14.62 -21.77
N SER A 2 -7.76 14.79 -20.52
CA SER A 2 -8.31 15.66 -19.47
C SER A 2 -9.83 15.72 -19.29
N THR A 3 -10.39 14.72 -18.61
CA THR A 3 -11.58 14.94 -17.78
C THR A 3 -11.12 15.09 -16.33
N LYS A 4 -10.74 16.34 -15.97
CA LYS A 4 -10.66 16.76 -14.58
C LYS A 4 -12.06 16.61 -13.99
N SER A 5 -12.25 15.63 -13.12
CA SER A 5 -13.40 15.62 -12.23
C SER A 5 -13.12 14.77 -11.00
N LEU A 6 -12.24 15.27 -10.13
CA LEU A 6 -12.76 15.86 -8.90
C LEU A 6 -12.29 17.31 -8.84
N GLY A 7 -13.10 18.18 -8.24
CA GLY A 7 -12.71 19.55 -7.95
C GLY A 7 -11.49 19.60 -7.02
N ASN A 8 -11.09 20.80 -6.61
CA ASN A 8 -10.02 20.99 -5.63
C ASN A 8 -10.26 20.05 -4.43
N PRO A 9 -9.41 19.02 -4.21
CA PRO A 9 -9.69 17.98 -3.24
C PRO A 9 -9.45 18.44 -1.79
N PHE A 10 -9.01 19.68 -1.57
CA PHE A 10 -8.86 20.35 -0.26
C PHE A 10 -9.95 21.41 -0.04
N ASP A 11 -10.83 21.62 -1.01
CA ASP A 11 -11.96 22.53 -0.84
C ASP A 11 -13.07 21.77 -0.10
N GLU A 12 -13.43 22.27 1.07
CA GLU A 12 -14.55 21.80 1.90
C GLU A 12 -15.89 21.76 1.12
N LYS A 13 -15.99 22.51 0.03
CA LYS A 13 -17.16 22.59 -0.84
C LYS A 13 -17.14 21.60 -2.00
N THR A 14 -16.02 20.89 -2.23
CA THR A 14 -15.93 19.86 -3.28
C THR A 14 -16.65 18.59 -2.84
N HIS A 15 -17.79 18.31 -3.46
CA HIS A 15 -18.62 17.16 -3.17
C HIS A 15 -17.98 15.85 -3.66
N LEU A 16 -17.60 14.95 -2.75
CA LEU A 16 -17.04 13.61 -3.06
C LEU A 16 -18.11 12.56 -3.38
N THR A 17 -19.36 12.98 -3.37
CA THR A 17 -20.55 12.15 -3.47
C THR A 17 -21.12 12.22 -4.88
N HIS A 18 -21.36 11.06 -5.51
CA HIS A 18 -21.81 10.94 -6.90
C HIS A 18 -23.34 10.73 -7.00
N GLY A 19 -24.12 11.72 -6.56
CA GLY A 19 -25.59 11.71 -6.57
C GLY A 19 -26.26 12.52 -7.70
N SER A 20 -27.56 12.79 -7.55
CA SER A 20 -28.40 13.63 -8.44
C SER A 20 -27.90 15.08 -8.60
N HIS A 21 -26.89 15.49 -7.84
CA HIS A 21 -26.25 16.80 -7.88
C HIS A 21 -24.80 16.75 -8.40
N CYS A 22 -24.32 15.58 -8.86
CA CYS A 22 -22.98 15.42 -9.38
C CYS A 22 -22.91 15.80 -10.87
N HIS A 23 -22.06 16.78 -11.20
CA HIS A 23 -21.92 17.30 -12.56
C HIS A 23 -20.75 16.65 -13.35
N CYS A 24 -20.22 15.50 -12.93
CA CYS A 24 -19.21 14.81 -13.74
C CYS A 24 -19.86 14.26 -15.03
N GLU A 25 -19.04 14.04 -16.07
CA GLU A 25 -19.52 13.63 -17.40
C GLU A 25 -20.30 12.30 -17.35
N THR A 26 -19.86 11.37 -16.50
CA THR A 26 -20.53 10.08 -16.26
C THR A 26 -21.90 10.24 -15.60
N CYS A 27 -22.02 11.07 -14.55
CA CYS A 27 -23.30 11.31 -13.88
C CYS A 27 -24.28 12.08 -14.78
N ARG A 28 -23.79 13.02 -15.60
CA ARG A 28 -24.62 13.74 -16.59
C ARG A 28 -25.19 12.81 -17.66
N HIS A 29 -24.41 11.83 -18.12
CA HIS A 29 -24.89 10.82 -19.07
C HIS A 29 -25.93 9.88 -18.45
N GLU A 30 -25.77 9.49 -17.18
CA GLU A 30 -26.77 8.69 -16.45
C GLU A 30 -28.07 9.47 -16.21
N MET A 31 -28.00 10.77 -15.91
CA MET A 31 -29.17 11.64 -15.73
C MET A 31 -29.95 11.90 -17.02
N ALA A 32 -29.25 11.94 -18.16
CA ALA A 32 -29.86 12.19 -19.46
C ALA A 32 -30.59 10.96 -20.04
N ASN A 33 -30.40 9.77 -19.46
CA ASN A 33 -31.07 8.53 -19.86
C ASN A 33 -31.64 7.78 -18.62
N PRO A 34 -32.71 8.31 -18.01
CA PRO A 34 -33.30 7.74 -16.79
C PRO A 34 -34.08 6.43 -17.03
N GLU A 35 -34.47 6.13 -18.27
CA GLU A 35 -35.10 4.86 -18.64
C GLU A 35 -34.01 3.88 -19.10
N GLY A 36 -33.75 2.86 -18.27
CA GLY A 36 -32.60 1.98 -18.36
C GLY A 36 -32.18 1.53 -19.76
N SER A 37 -31.04 2.04 -20.23
CA SER A 37 -30.33 1.51 -21.39
C SER A 37 -29.86 0.08 -21.09
N SER A 38 -30.15 -0.88 -21.98
CA SER A 38 -29.61 -2.24 -21.87
C SER A 38 -28.09 -2.22 -21.80
N GLU A 39 -27.47 -3.20 -21.14
CA GLU A 39 -26.01 -3.29 -20.96
C GLU A 39 -25.24 -3.21 -22.29
N LYS A 40 -25.82 -3.80 -23.34
CA LYS A 40 -25.34 -3.71 -24.73
C LYS A 40 -25.37 -2.28 -25.27
N SER A 41 -26.40 -1.50 -24.95
CA SER A 41 -26.53 -0.09 -25.35
C SER A 41 -25.55 0.80 -24.59
N ARG A 42 -25.29 0.51 -23.31
CA ARG A 42 -24.23 1.18 -22.53
C ARG A 42 -22.86 0.92 -23.12
N ARG A 43 -22.56 -0.33 -23.43
CA ARG A 43 -21.29 -0.73 -24.06
C ARG A 43 -21.12 -0.08 -25.43
N MET A 44 -22.15 -0.12 -26.29
CA MET A 44 -22.13 0.50 -27.61
C MET A 44 -22.02 2.03 -27.56
N ALA A 45 -22.66 2.70 -26.59
CA ALA A 45 -22.52 4.14 -26.42
C ALA A 45 -21.10 4.52 -25.96
N MET A 46 -20.50 3.73 -25.07
CA MET A 46 -19.11 3.92 -24.63
C MET A 46 -18.10 3.64 -25.74
N GLU A 47 -18.32 2.59 -26.55
CA GLU A 47 -17.49 2.26 -27.73
C GLU A 47 -17.60 3.37 -28.80
N LYS A 48 -18.82 3.85 -29.10
CA LYS A 48 -19.06 4.91 -30.09
C LYS A 48 -18.51 6.28 -29.66
N ALA A 49 -18.53 6.57 -28.35
CA ALA A 49 -17.87 7.77 -27.80
C ALA A 49 -16.34 7.67 -27.88
N ALA A 50 -15.77 6.47 -27.71
CA ALA A 50 -14.34 6.23 -27.89
C ALA A 50 -13.90 6.36 -29.37
N GLU A 51 -14.71 5.87 -30.31
CA GLU A 51 -14.44 5.98 -31.75
C GLU A 51 -14.58 7.42 -32.29
N ALA A 52 -15.56 8.19 -31.82
CA ALA A 52 -15.74 9.59 -32.22
C ALA A 52 -14.57 10.49 -31.76
N CYS A 53 -13.97 10.19 -30.59
CA CYS A 53 -12.77 10.89 -30.11
C CYS A 53 -11.51 10.57 -30.93
N ALA A 54 -11.45 9.41 -31.58
CA ALA A 54 -10.28 9.00 -32.36
C ALA A 54 -10.20 9.69 -33.73
N ASN A 55 -11.32 10.19 -34.27
CA ASN A 55 -11.42 10.66 -35.66
C ASN A 55 -11.65 12.17 -35.84
N THR A 56 -11.46 12.99 -34.80
CA THR A 56 -11.63 14.46 -34.94
C THR A 56 -10.29 15.14 -35.23
N PRO A 57 -10.09 15.76 -36.41
CA PRO A 57 -8.87 16.52 -36.70
C PRO A 57 -8.86 17.81 -35.88
N LEU A 58 -7.78 18.05 -35.13
CA LEU A 58 -7.57 19.28 -34.38
C LEU A 58 -7.43 20.46 -35.35
N GLN A 59 -8.49 21.24 -35.52
CA GLN A 59 -8.42 22.53 -36.21
C GLN A 59 -7.81 23.58 -35.28
N HIS A 60 -6.61 24.06 -35.63
CA HIS A 60 -6.01 25.27 -35.07
C HIS A 60 -6.91 26.48 -35.33
N ARG A 61 -7.52 27.04 -34.27
CA ARG A 61 -7.97 28.44 -34.26
C ARG A 61 -6.89 29.29 -33.61
N GLN A 62 -6.25 30.14 -34.44
CA GLN A 62 -5.42 31.25 -34.01
C GLN A 62 -6.25 32.23 -33.18
N ALA A 63 -5.82 32.49 -31.95
CA ALA A 63 -6.18 33.68 -31.20
C ALA A 63 -4.87 34.31 -30.71
N ALA A 64 -4.60 35.52 -31.21
CA ALA A 64 -3.44 36.32 -30.84
C ALA A 64 -3.58 36.82 -29.39
N GLY A 65 -2.53 36.61 -28.59
CA GLY A 65 -2.44 37.09 -27.22
C GLY A 65 -1.16 36.57 -26.56
N THR A 66 -0.29 37.49 -26.19
CA THR A 66 1.12 37.35 -25.80
C THR A 66 1.39 36.50 -24.55
N GLY A 67 2.49 35.73 -24.58
CA GLY A 67 3.22 35.26 -23.40
C GLY A 67 3.07 33.77 -23.10
N SER A 68 4.08 32.99 -23.48
CA SER A 68 4.26 31.56 -23.23
C SER A 68 4.33 31.20 -21.75
N ASP A 69 3.62 30.15 -21.32
CA ASP A 69 4.24 28.92 -20.80
C ASP A 69 3.19 27.86 -20.40
N PHE A 70 3.64 26.59 -20.42
CA PHE A 70 3.02 25.30 -20.06
C PHE A 70 2.44 24.44 -21.21
N PRO A 71 2.71 23.12 -21.21
CA PRO A 71 2.89 22.27 -20.02
C PRO A 71 4.28 21.65 -19.85
N ASP A 72 4.79 21.75 -18.62
CA ASP A 72 5.98 21.03 -18.14
C ASP A 72 5.83 19.51 -18.22
N SER A 73 6.95 18.83 -18.49
CA SER A 73 7.05 17.36 -18.50
C SER A 73 6.68 16.75 -17.14
N GLN A 74 6.24 15.49 -17.13
CA GLN A 74 5.93 14.76 -15.90
C GLN A 74 7.12 14.71 -14.92
N GLU A 75 8.33 14.68 -15.46
CA GLU A 75 9.59 14.75 -14.73
C GLU A 75 9.72 16.09 -13.98
N ALA A 76 9.43 17.21 -14.64
CA ALA A 76 9.44 18.55 -14.01
C ALA A 76 8.33 18.77 -12.96
N ILE A 77 7.26 17.96 -12.98
CA ILE A 77 6.23 17.97 -11.92
C ILE A 77 6.71 17.18 -10.70
N ILE A 78 7.38 16.05 -10.93
CA ILE A 78 8.00 15.22 -9.89
C ILE A 78 9.13 15.99 -9.23
N ASP A 79 10.04 16.55 -10.03
CA ASP A 79 11.14 17.36 -9.53
C ASP A 79 10.58 18.50 -8.67
N ARG A 80 9.62 19.28 -9.15
CA ARG A 80 9.05 20.36 -8.31
C ARG A 80 8.31 19.87 -7.05
N ALA A 81 7.68 18.71 -7.08
CA ALA A 81 7.03 18.14 -5.89
C ALA A 81 8.07 17.67 -4.87
N VAL A 82 9.11 16.98 -5.34
CA VAL A 82 10.27 16.54 -4.55
C VAL A 82 11.04 17.74 -4.01
N GLU A 83 11.35 18.72 -4.85
CA GLU A 83 11.94 20.00 -4.50
C GLU A 83 11.11 20.74 -3.45
N SER A 84 9.77 20.78 -3.61
CA SER A 84 8.88 21.43 -2.64
C SER A 84 8.84 20.72 -1.29
N ALA A 85 8.78 19.38 -1.29
CA ALA A 85 8.79 18.56 -0.09
C ALA A 85 10.11 18.68 0.67
N ILE A 86 11.22 18.61 -0.06
CA ILE A 86 12.58 18.77 0.46
C ILE A 86 12.78 20.18 1.04
N VAL A 87 12.37 21.24 0.32
CA VAL A 87 12.45 22.63 0.80
C VAL A 87 11.60 22.82 2.06
N ARG A 88 10.40 22.23 2.13
CA ARG A 88 9.53 22.32 3.31
C ARG A 88 10.12 21.62 4.53
N GLY A 89 10.70 20.43 4.32
CA GLY A 89 11.41 19.69 5.36
C GLY A 89 12.65 20.42 5.90
N LEU A 90 13.35 21.17 5.06
CA LEU A 90 14.54 21.94 5.45
C LEU A 90 14.24 23.19 6.28
N PHE A 91 13.09 23.83 6.07
CA PHE A 91 12.77 25.13 6.71
C PHE A 91 11.73 25.03 7.84
N ASN A 92 11.40 23.81 8.28
CA ASN A 92 10.47 23.55 9.39
C ASN A 92 9.19 24.43 9.31
N HIS A 93 8.61 24.49 8.10
CA HIS A 93 7.42 25.29 7.77
C HIS A 93 7.52 26.83 7.89
N ASN A 94 8.71 27.44 7.98
CA ASN A 94 8.84 28.90 7.97
C ASN A 94 8.67 29.49 6.55
N GLU A 95 7.47 29.99 6.26
CA GLU A 95 7.07 30.49 4.93
C GLU A 95 7.87 31.72 4.47
N GLN A 96 8.38 32.52 5.41
CA GLN A 96 9.12 33.75 5.14
C GLN A 96 10.57 33.46 4.74
N SER A 97 11.20 32.49 5.40
CA SER A 97 12.51 31.95 5.02
C SER A 97 12.45 31.23 3.66
N ARG A 98 11.36 30.47 3.41
CA ARG A 98 11.09 29.81 2.12
C ARG A 98 10.99 30.80 0.96
N ARG A 99 10.18 31.85 1.09
CA ARG A 99 9.99 32.87 0.04
C ARG A 99 11.26 33.68 -0.22
N SER A 100 12.05 33.94 0.83
CA SER A 100 13.33 34.64 0.71
C SER A 100 14.37 33.78 0.01
N PHE A 101 14.41 32.47 0.30
CA PHE A 101 15.30 31.50 -0.35
C PHE A 101 14.94 31.25 -1.82
N ILE A 102 13.65 31.05 -2.15
CA ILE A 102 13.19 30.86 -3.53
C ILE A 102 13.50 32.08 -4.41
N LYS A 103 13.40 33.30 -3.84
CA LYS A 103 13.81 34.53 -4.54
C LYS A 103 15.33 34.65 -4.73
N LEU A 104 16.13 33.97 -3.91
CA LEU A 104 17.58 34.06 -3.93
C LEU A 104 18.24 33.10 -4.94
N VAL A 105 17.65 31.92 -5.17
CA VAL A 105 18.36 30.80 -5.81
C VAL A 105 17.95 30.53 -7.27
N GLY A 106 16.77 30.97 -7.73
CA GLY A 106 16.28 30.70 -9.09
C GLY A 106 15.98 29.20 -9.32
N GLY A 107 14.92 28.89 -10.07
CA GLY A 107 14.36 27.53 -10.17
C GLY A 107 15.23 26.42 -10.79
N GLY A 108 16.50 26.68 -11.12
CA GLY A 108 17.39 25.73 -11.78
C GLY A 108 18.52 25.17 -10.91
N THR A 109 18.62 25.55 -9.63
CA THR A 109 19.83 25.33 -8.81
C THR A 109 19.56 24.71 -7.44
N LEU A 110 18.49 23.92 -7.28
CA LEU A 110 18.19 23.31 -5.97
C LEU A 110 19.16 22.20 -5.58
N ALA A 111 19.65 21.38 -6.52
CA ALA A 111 20.61 20.30 -6.24
C ALA A 111 21.93 20.81 -5.61
N ALA A 112 22.41 21.99 -6.03
CA ALA A 112 23.61 22.63 -5.48
C ALA A 112 23.37 23.34 -4.14
N ALA A 113 22.12 23.74 -3.85
CA ALA A 113 21.76 24.35 -2.58
C ALA A 113 21.44 23.27 -1.51
N LEU A 114 20.94 22.11 -1.92
CA LEU A 114 20.69 20.96 -1.05
C LEU A 114 21.96 20.40 -0.41
N SER A 115 23.06 20.33 -1.17
CA SER A 115 24.37 19.94 -0.65
C SER A 115 24.96 20.94 0.35
N SER A 116 24.47 22.19 0.34
CA SER A 116 24.91 23.24 1.28
C SER A 116 24.12 23.29 2.59
N LEU A 117 22.89 22.75 2.62
CA LEU A 117 21.97 22.80 3.77
C LEU A 117 21.85 21.46 4.51
N ILE A 118 21.90 20.34 3.80
CA ILE A 118 22.22 19.03 4.38
C ILE A 118 23.64 18.78 3.91
N PRO A 119 24.66 18.82 4.79
CA PRO A 119 25.99 18.49 4.36
C PRO A 119 26.02 16.98 4.12
N LEU A 120 25.52 16.52 2.98
CA LEU A 120 25.41 15.11 2.61
C LEU A 120 26.76 14.43 2.75
N ASP A 121 27.85 15.14 2.52
CA ASP A 121 29.21 14.65 2.74
C ASP A 121 29.58 14.51 4.22
N LYS A 122 29.09 15.40 5.10
CA LYS A 122 29.28 15.28 6.57
C LYS A 122 28.32 14.28 7.20
N VAL A 123 27.10 14.14 6.69
CA VAL A 123 26.13 13.13 7.11
C VAL A 123 26.59 11.75 6.63
N LYS A 124 27.05 11.63 5.38
CA LYS A 124 27.72 10.43 4.88
C LYS A 124 28.97 10.12 5.70
N ALA A 125 29.78 11.10 6.09
CA ALA A 125 30.94 10.89 6.96
C ALA A 125 30.53 10.41 8.36
N ALA A 126 29.52 11.03 8.99
CA ALA A 126 29.04 10.64 10.33
C ALA A 126 28.35 9.26 10.34
N VAL A 127 27.63 8.90 9.28
CA VAL A 127 27.06 7.54 9.11
C VAL A 127 28.16 6.51 8.82
N LYS A 128 29.22 6.91 8.10
CA LYS A 128 30.38 6.09 7.77
C LYS A 128 31.35 5.89 8.94
N ASP A 129 31.31 6.74 9.96
CA ASP A 129 32.12 6.55 11.18
C ASP A 129 31.59 5.39 12.06
N ASN A 130 30.33 4.97 11.89
CA ASN A 130 29.72 3.83 12.60
C ASN A 130 29.49 2.58 11.74
N MET A 131 29.66 2.65 10.41
CA MET A 131 29.41 1.54 9.49
C MET A 131 30.59 1.35 8.54
N GLY A 132 31.00 0.10 8.33
CA GLY A 132 32.06 -0.24 7.38
C GLY A 132 31.70 0.16 5.94
N PRO A 133 32.64 0.05 4.99
CA PRO A 133 32.34 0.30 3.58
C PRO A 133 31.21 -0.62 3.08
N LEU A 134 30.29 -0.08 2.29
CA LEU A 134 29.22 -0.86 1.68
C LEU A 134 29.80 -1.88 0.70
N GLU A 135 29.42 -3.14 0.87
CA GLU A 135 29.83 -4.24 0.01
C GLU A 135 29.16 -4.18 -1.36
N LYS A 136 27.90 -3.69 -1.40
CA LYS A 136 27.11 -3.51 -2.60
C LYS A 136 26.31 -2.21 -2.53
N THR A 137 26.49 -1.33 -3.51
CA THR A 137 25.80 -0.03 -3.53
C THR A 137 24.57 -0.01 -4.44
N LYS A 138 24.59 -0.80 -5.52
CA LYS A 138 23.49 -0.91 -6.47
C LYS A 138 22.57 -2.05 -6.10
N LEU A 139 21.32 -1.75 -5.77
CA LEU A 139 20.35 -2.75 -5.30
C LEU A 139 19.11 -2.78 -6.17
N LYS A 140 18.48 -3.95 -6.26
CA LYS A 140 17.17 -4.13 -6.89
C LYS A 140 16.12 -4.44 -5.84
N VAL A 141 15.11 -3.57 -5.73
CA VAL A 141 14.01 -3.75 -4.77
C VAL A 141 12.68 -3.90 -5.52
N GLY A 142 12.07 -5.07 -5.42
CA GLY A 142 10.78 -5.35 -6.06
C GLY A 142 9.60 -4.75 -5.28
N PHE A 143 8.58 -4.23 -5.97
CA PHE A 143 7.31 -3.84 -5.35
C PHE A 143 6.07 -4.16 -6.19
N VAL A 144 4.99 -4.55 -5.53
CA VAL A 144 3.64 -4.61 -6.14
C VAL A 144 2.99 -3.22 -6.05
N PRO A 145 2.37 -2.69 -7.12
CA PRO A 145 1.88 -1.30 -7.18
C PRO A 145 0.58 -1.09 -6.39
N ILE A 146 0.71 -1.04 -5.06
CA ILE A 146 -0.35 -0.74 -4.08
C ILE A 146 0.14 0.33 -3.08
N THR A 147 -0.76 0.96 -2.32
CA THR A 147 -0.36 2.03 -1.37
C THR A 147 0.53 1.51 -0.23
N CYS A 148 0.54 0.21 0.02
CA CYS A 148 1.44 -0.41 0.98
C CYS A 148 2.92 -0.22 0.64
N ALA A 149 3.28 -0.11 -0.65
CA ALA A 149 4.65 0.09 -1.11
C ALA A 149 5.18 1.52 -0.92
N THR A 150 4.42 2.39 -0.25
CA THR A 150 4.75 3.82 -0.11
C THR A 150 6.16 4.03 0.47
N PRO A 151 6.61 3.33 1.54
CA PRO A 151 7.95 3.50 2.06
C PRO A 151 9.05 3.18 1.04
N ILE A 152 8.97 2.03 0.35
CA ILE A 152 9.92 1.66 -0.72
C ILE A 152 9.93 2.71 -1.83
N ILE A 153 8.76 3.14 -2.30
CA ILE A 153 8.67 4.09 -3.41
C ILE A 153 9.22 5.46 -3.01
N MET A 154 8.87 5.96 -1.83
CA MET A 154 9.25 7.31 -1.38
C MET A 154 10.69 7.39 -0.91
N ALA A 155 11.34 6.27 -0.56
CA ALA A 155 12.74 6.24 -0.16
C ALA A 155 13.71 6.80 -1.22
N GLN A 156 13.40 6.64 -2.51
CA GLN A 156 14.20 7.18 -3.60
C GLN A 156 14.06 8.71 -3.78
N PRO A 157 12.87 9.27 -4.05
CA PRO A 157 12.69 10.72 -4.24
C PRO A 157 13.02 11.54 -2.97
N MET A 158 12.83 10.98 -1.77
CA MET A 158 13.22 11.65 -0.52
C MET A 158 14.72 11.55 -0.22
N GLY A 159 15.48 10.83 -1.05
CA GLY A 159 16.92 10.68 -0.87
C GLY A 159 17.31 9.77 0.30
N PHE A 160 16.39 8.99 0.88
CA PHE A 160 16.71 8.09 1.99
C PHE A 160 17.70 6.99 1.56
N TYR A 161 17.58 6.44 0.35
CA TYR A 161 18.61 5.51 -0.15
C TYR A 161 19.98 6.18 -0.31
N ALA A 162 20.02 7.36 -0.93
CA ALA A 162 21.26 8.10 -1.17
C ALA A 162 21.92 8.62 0.13
N LYS A 163 21.12 8.93 1.15
CA LYS A 163 21.58 9.29 2.52
C LYS A 163 22.48 8.21 3.09
N TYR A 164 22.18 6.94 2.84
CA TYR A 164 22.95 5.79 3.30
C TYR A 164 23.89 5.21 2.21
N GLY A 165 24.14 5.94 1.12
CA GLY A 165 25.11 5.53 0.09
C GLY A 165 24.61 4.48 -0.91
N LEU A 166 23.30 4.25 -0.98
CA LEU A 166 22.69 3.26 -1.86
C LEU A 166 22.12 3.90 -3.14
N ASP A 167 22.23 3.15 -4.22
CA ASP A 167 21.62 3.38 -5.53
C ASP A 167 20.61 2.25 -5.78
N VAL A 168 19.32 2.53 -5.59
CA VAL A 168 18.28 1.50 -5.55
C VAL A 168 17.36 1.61 -6.77
N ASP A 169 17.33 0.55 -7.56
CA ASP A 169 16.35 0.33 -8.61
C ASP A 169 15.05 -0.24 -8.00
N VAL A 170 14.02 0.60 -7.93
CA VAL A 170 12.69 0.20 -7.44
C VAL A 170 11.86 -0.38 -8.60
N ILE A 171 11.66 -1.69 -8.60
CA ILE A 171 11.15 -2.48 -9.74
C ILE A 171 9.70 -2.88 -9.51
N LYS A 172 8.81 -2.37 -10.36
CA LYS A 172 7.39 -2.74 -10.35
C LYS A 172 7.20 -4.21 -10.75
N THR A 173 6.42 -4.93 -9.97
CA THR A 173 6.15 -6.36 -10.11
C THR A 173 4.65 -6.60 -10.30
N ALA A 174 4.30 -7.54 -11.19
CA ALA A 174 2.91 -7.77 -11.61
C ALA A 174 2.01 -8.40 -10.52
N GLY A 175 2.60 -9.10 -9.56
CA GLY A 175 1.87 -9.75 -8.47
C GLY A 175 2.79 -10.53 -7.55
N TRP A 176 2.21 -11.13 -6.51
CA TRP A 176 2.95 -11.71 -5.39
C TRP A 176 3.69 -13.01 -5.72
N ALA A 177 3.13 -13.85 -6.58
CA ALA A 177 3.83 -15.05 -7.06
C ALA A 177 5.12 -14.68 -7.81
N VAL A 178 5.05 -13.66 -8.68
CA VAL A 178 6.23 -13.16 -9.41
C VAL A 178 7.23 -12.51 -8.46
N ALA A 179 6.77 -11.76 -7.45
CA ALA A 179 7.64 -11.18 -6.44
C ALA A 179 8.41 -12.27 -5.68
N ARG A 180 7.70 -13.31 -5.20
CA ARG A 180 8.30 -14.48 -4.54
C ARG A 180 9.34 -15.15 -5.44
N ASP A 181 8.98 -15.48 -6.68
CA ASP A 181 9.84 -16.25 -7.58
C ASP A 181 11.12 -15.47 -7.92
N LYS A 182 11.01 -14.16 -8.17
CA LYS A 182 12.16 -13.28 -8.40
C LYS A 182 13.05 -13.13 -7.18
N SER A 183 12.47 -13.02 -5.99
CA SER A 183 13.22 -12.99 -4.73
C SER A 183 13.97 -14.32 -4.49
N LEU A 184 13.32 -15.48 -4.69
CA LEU A 184 13.97 -16.80 -4.57
C LEU A 184 15.10 -16.99 -5.59
N ASN A 185 14.94 -16.46 -6.80
CA ASN A 185 15.96 -16.51 -7.86
C ASN A 185 17.06 -15.45 -7.72
N LYS A 186 17.07 -14.67 -6.63
CA LYS A 186 18.04 -13.58 -6.37
C LYS A 186 18.02 -12.50 -7.46
N GLU A 187 16.90 -12.32 -8.16
CA GLU A 187 16.70 -11.19 -9.08
C GLU A 187 16.49 -9.87 -8.33
N TYR A 188 15.99 -9.97 -7.09
CA TYR A 188 15.83 -8.87 -6.15
C TYR A 188 16.73 -9.08 -4.93
N ASP A 189 17.35 -7.99 -4.47
CA ASP A 189 18.12 -7.96 -3.22
C ASP A 189 17.19 -7.91 -2.00
N ALA A 190 16.09 -7.17 -2.14
CA ALA A 190 14.99 -7.12 -1.19
C ALA A 190 13.66 -6.94 -1.94
N SER A 191 12.53 -7.16 -1.28
CA SER A 191 11.21 -7.01 -1.89
C SER A 191 10.18 -6.55 -0.89
N HIS A 192 9.22 -5.76 -1.38
CA HIS A 192 7.87 -5.71 -0.86
C HIS A 192 7.30 -7.12 -0.85
N MET A 193 6.79 -7.56 0.29
CA MET A 193 6.13 -8.84 0.50
C MET A 193 4.87 -8.66 1.34
N LEU A 194 4.01 -9.66 1.36
CA LEU A 194 2.93 -9.73 2.34
C LEU A 194 3.53 -10.32 3.62
N THR A 195 3.12 -9.85 4.80
CA THR A 195 3.75 -10.23 6.07
C THR A 195 3.80 -11.75 6.33
N PRO A 196 2.88 -12.60 5.84
CA PRO A 196 3.04 -14.04 5.96
C PRO A 196 4.03 -14.70 4.98
N MET A 197 4.40 -14.03 3.87
CA MET A 197 5.26 -14.62 2.85
C MET A 197 6.66 -14.97 3.36
N PRO A 198 7.39 -14.11 4.11
CA PRO A 198 8.69 -14.48 4.67
C PRO A 198 8.62 -15.72 5.57
N LEU A 199 7.56 -15.85 6.38
CA LEU A 199 7.33 -17.02 7.23
C LEU A 199 7.11 -18.28 6.39
N ALA A 200 6.19 -18.20 5.42
CA ALA A 200 5.90 -19.31 4.52
C ALA A 200 7.13 -19.76 3.72
N MET A 201 7.91 -18.81 3.19
CA MET A 201 9.13 -19.10 2.43
C MET A 201 10.22 -19.74 3.31
N SER A 202 10.44 -19.23 4.53
CA SER A 202 11.39 -19.82 5.48
C SER A 202 11.01 -21.26 5.87
N MET A 203 9.71 -21.53 5.99
CA MET A 203 9.18 -22.86 6.34
C MET A 203 9.01 -23.80 5.14
N GLY A 204 9.19 -23.32 3.91
CA GLY A 204 8.93 -24.11 2.69
C GLY A 204 7.43 -24.36 2.42
N ALA A 205 6.55 -23.56 2.99
CA ALA A 205 5.12 -23.60 2.70
C ALA A 205 4.86 -22.94 1.33
N GLY A 206 4.52 -23.75 0.33
CA GLY A 206 4.18 -23.27 -1.02
C GLY A 206 5.38 -22.82 -1.87
N SER A 207 6.61 -23.12 -1.43
CA SER A 207 7.85 -22.96 -2.18
C SER A 207 8.94 -23.87 -1.61
N THR A 208 10.13 -23.88 -2.23
CA THR A 208 11.32 -24.43 -1.56
C THR A 208 11.62 -23.61 -0.30
N ALA A 209 11.98 -24.29 0.80
CA ALA A 209 12.38 -23.62 2.04
C ALA A 209 13.63 -22.76 1.77
N THR A 210 13.54 -21.48 2.08
CA THR A 210 14.65 -20.53 1.94
C THR A 210 14.57 -19.52 3.08
N PRO A 211 15.61 -19.40 3.92
CA PRO A 211 15.58 -18.46 5.03
C PRO A 211 15.44 -17.01 4.56
N TYR A 212 14.39 -16.36 5.05
CA TYR A 212 14.07 -14.96 4.82
C TYR A 212 13.91 -14.23 6.15
N ILE A 213 14.28 -12.96 6.15
CA ILE A 213 14.04 -12.03 7.25
C ILE A 213 13.15 -10.89 6.79
N MET A 214 12.45 -10.31 7.76
CA MET A 214 11.46 -9.26 7.62
C MET A 214 11.83 -8.10 8.56
N PRO A 215 12.76 -7.23 8.15
CA PRO A 215 13.20 -6.07 8.92
C PRO A 215 12.12 -5.03 9.22
N ALA A 216 11.14 -4.84 8.35
CA ALA A 216 10.14 -3.82 8.59
C ALA A 216 8.77 -4.22 8.07
N VAL A 217 7.74 -3.85 8.83
CA VAL A 217 6.37 -3.73 8.31
C VAL A 217 6.32 -2.45 7.47
N GLU A 218 5.77 -2.53 6.27
CA GLU A 218 5.63 -1.32 5.43
C GLU A 218 4.36 -0.56 5.78
N ASN A 219 3.29 -1.26 6.17
CA ASN A 219 2.05 -0.62 6.57
C ASN A 219 1.25 -1.50 7.52
N ILE A 220 0.48 -0.84 8.38
CA ILE A 220 -0.60 -1.42 9.17
C ILE A 220 -1.95 -0.98 8.59
N ASN A 221 -3.00 -1.75 8.86
CA ASN A 221 -4.33 -1.52 8.28
C ASN A 221 -4.27 -1.45 6.73
N GLY A 222 -5.03 -0.54 6.10
CA GLY A 222 -4.93 -0.25 4.66
C GLY A 222 -5.58 -1.27 3.72
N GLN A 223 -6.44 -2.13 4.25
CA GLN A 223 -7.20 -3.13 3.49
C GLN A 223 -8.70 -2.99 3.79
N ALA A 224 -9.53 -3.59 2.94
CA ALA A 224 -10.96 -3.62 3.14
C ALA A 224 -11.59 -4.86 2.50
N ILE A 225 -12.75 -5.26 3.03
CA ILE A 225 -13.68 -6.13 2.32
C ILE A 225 -14.53 -5.24 1.42
N VAL A 226 -14.49 -5.50 0.12
CA VAL A 226 -15.33 -4.85 -0.89
C VAL A 226 -16.30 -5.87 -1.47
N LEU A 227 -17.55 -5.46 -1.62
CA LEU A 227 -18.58 -6.26 -2.30
C LEU A 227 -19.01 -5.58 -3.60
N HIS A 228 -19.43 -6.40 -4.57
CA HIS A 228 -20.05 -5.89 -5.79
C HIS A 228 -21.35 -5.16 -5.44
N ASN A 229 -21.68 -4.08 -6.17
CA ASN A 229 -22.89 -3.28 -5.94
C ASN A 229 -24.22 -4.05 -6.05
N LYS A 230 -24.20 -5.27 -6.59
CA LYS A 230 -25.37 -6.16 -6.67
C LYS A 230 -25.75 -6.78 -5.32
N HIS A 231 -24.86 -6.69 -4.33
CA HIS A 231 -25.01 -7.29 -3.00
C HIS A 231 -25.22 -6.26 -1.89
N LYS A 232 -25.74 -5.06 -2.23
CA LYS A 232 -26.02 -4.00 -1.24
C LYS A 232 -27.02 -4.41 -0.17
N ASP A 233 -27.89 -5.37 -0.50
CA ASP A 233 -28.88 -6.00 0.37
C ASP A 233 -28.34 -7.22 1.13
N LYS A 234 -27.14 -7.73 0.79
CA LYS A 234 -26.53 -8.95 1.37
C LYS A 234 -25.26 -8.60 2.13
N ARG A 235 -25.41 -7.77 3.16
CA ARG A 235 -24.29 -7.29 3.99
C ARG A 235 -24.02 -8.15 5.22
N ASP A 236 -24.96 -8.98 5.66
CA ASP A 236 -24.68 -9.96 6.71
C ASP A 236 -23.82 -11.09 6.09
N PRO A 237 -22.62 -11.39 6.64
CA PRO A 237 -21.78 -12.46 6.11
C PRO A 237 -22.46 -13.82 6.05
N LYS A 238 -23.51 -14.06 6.86
CA LYS A 238 -24.30 -15.30 6.81
C LYS A 238 -25.00 -15.51 5.46
N ASP A 239 -25.25 -14.45 4.70
CA ASP A 239 -25.86 -14.48 3.37
C ASP A 239 -24.85 -14.74 2.25
N TRP A 240 -23.56 -14.91 2.57
CA TRP A 240 -22.49 -15.01 1.57
C TRP A 240 -22.22 -16.44 1.09
N LYS A 241 -22.98 -17.45 1.53
CA LYS A 241 -22.84 -18.81 1.00
C LYS A 241 -22.94 -18.81 -0.54
N GLY A 242 -21.96 -19.44 -1.18
CA GLY A 242 -21.78 -19.49 -2.63
C GLY A 242 -21.02 -18.30 -3.24
N PHE A 243 -20.64 -17.28 -2.45
CA PHE A 243 -19.91 -16.13 -2.96
C PHE A 243 -18.49 -16.51 -3.38
N LYS A 244 -17.98 -15.78 -4.38
CA LYS A 244 -16.60 -15.84 -4.84
C LYS A 244 -15.84 -14.60 -4.37
N PHE A 245 -14.87 -14.80 -3.49
CA PHE A 245 -13.99 -13.75 -3.00
C PHE A 245 -12.62 -13.78 -3.66
N GLY A 246 -12.10 -12.61 -3.99
CA GLY A 246 -10.71 -12.43 -4.39
C GLY A 246 -9.81 -12.12 -3.20
N VAL A 247 -8.60 -12.67 -3.18
CA VAL A 247 -7.49 -12.28 -2.29
C VAL A 247 -6.20 -12.18 -3.10
N PRO A 248 -5.25 -11.32 -2.73
CA PRO A 248 -4.03 -11.10 -3.50
C PRO A 248 -3.12 -12.33 -3.61
N PHE A 249 -3.07 -13.14 -2.55
CA PHE A 249 -2.19 -14.29 -2.46
C PHE A 249 -2.63 -15.22 -1.33
N GLU A 250 -2.22 -16.49 -1.39
CA GLU A 250 -2.55 -17.51 -0.40
C GLU A 250 -1.96 -17.17 0.98
N TYR A 251 -0.66 -16.88 1.03
CA TYR A 251 0.07 -16.49 2.23
C TYR A 251 -0.03 -14.98 2.44
N SER A 252 -1.23 -14.51 2.83
CA SER A 252 -1.50 -13.09 3.00
C SER A 252 -2.44 -12.80 4.16
N MET A 253 -2.26 -11.63 4.78
CA MET A 253 -3.19 -11.11 5.79
C MET A 253 -4.60 -10.98 5.23
N HIS A 254 -4.73 -10.67 3.95
CA HIS A 254 -6.00 -10.61 3.24
C HIS A 254 -6.77 -11.95 3.27
N ASN A 255 -6.07 -13.06 2.99
CA ASN A 255 -6.65 -14.38 3.06
C ASN A 255 -7.00 -14.74 4.52
N PHE A 256 -6.06 -14.53 5.45
CA PHE A 256 -6.28 -14.92 6.84
C PHE A 256 -7.36 -14.08 7.55
N LEU A 257 -7.43 -12.78 7.31
CA LEU A 257 -8.49 -11.91 7.85
C LEU A 257 -9.84 -12.19 7.21
N LEU A 258 -9.91 -12.48 5.91
CA LEU A 258 -11.17 -12.86 5.27
C LEU A 258 -11.68 -14.18 5.85
N ARG A 259 -10.81 -15.20 5.93
CA ARG A 259 -11.12 -16.50 6.55
C ARG A 259 -11.56 -16.34 7.99
N TYR A 260 -10.86 -15.50 8.77
CA TYR A 260 -11.22 -15.20 10.16
C TYR A 260 -12.63 -14.58 10.23
N TYR A 261 -12.86 -13.51 9.47
CA TYR A 261 -14.12 -12.78 9.48
C TYR A 261 -15.31 -13.67 9.11
N VAL A 262 -15.23 -14.44 8.04
CA VAL A 262 -16.35 -15.28 7.60
C VAL A 262 -16.56 -16.48 8.53
N ALA A 263 -15.49 -17.08 9.04
CA ALA A 263 -15.57 -18.21 9.98
C ALA A 263 -16.23 -17.82 11.31
N GLU A 264 -15.90 -16.64 11.84
CA GLU A 264 -16.55 -16.11 13.05
C GLU A 264 -18.03 -15.76 12.84
N HIS A 265 -18.47 -15.60 11.60
CA HIS A 265 -19.89 -15.47 11.25
C HIS A 265 -20.54 -16.81 10.85
N GLY A 266 -19.84 -17.94 11.03
CA GLY A 266 -20.36 -19.29 10.79
C GLY A 266 -20.32 -19.75 9.33
N ILE A 267 -19.53 -19.09 8.49
CA ILE A 267 -19.29 -19.47 7.08
C ILE A 267 -17.95 -20.18 6.98
N ASP A 268 -17.96 -21.42 6.51
CA ASP A 268 -16.72 -22.15 6.27
C ASP A 268 -16.02 -21.63 4.98
N PRO A 269 -14.80 -21.09 5.06
CA PRO A 269 -14.15 -20.46 3.91
C PRO A 269 -13.72 -21.41 2.79
N ASP A 270 -13.65 -22.73 3.05
CA ASP A 270 -13.28 -23.73 2.02
C ASP A 270 -14.49 -24.51 1.49
N GLN A 271 -15.63 -24.47 2.19
CA GLN A 271 -16.84 -25.24 1.82
C GLN A 271 -18.00 -24.35 1.40
N ASP A 272 -18.24 -23.26 2.12
CA ASP A 272 -19.41 -22.40 1.90
C ASP A 272 -19.13 -21.28 0.88
N ILE A 273 -17.89 -20.87 0.68
CA ILE A 273 -17.48 -19.84 -0.29
C ILE A 273 -16.29 -20.30 -1.12
N GLN A 274 -15.94 -19.51 -2.15
CA GLN A 274 -14.71 -19.72 -2.93
C GLN A 274 -13.77 -18.55 -2.71
N ILE A 275 -12.55 -18.81 -2.24
CA ILE A 275 -11.47 -17.81 -2.20
C ILE A 275 -10.53 -18.06 -3.38
N ARG A 276 -10.28 -17.01 -4.17
CA ARG A 276 -9.46 -17.07 -5.39
C ARG A 276 -8.30 -16.10 -5.29
N VAL A 277 -7.12 -16.55 -5.68
CA VAL A 277 -5.94 -15.68 -5.82
C VAL A 277 -6.11 -14.81 -7.08
N VAL A 278 -6.13 -13.50 -6.90
CA VAL A 278 -6.26 -12.51 -7.98
C VAL A 278 -5.26 -11.37 -7.72
N PRO A 279 -4.38 -11.03 -8.67
CA PRO A 279 -3.48 -9.88 -8.50
C PRO A 279 -4.25 -8.57 -8.24
N PRO A 280 -3.79 -7.69 -7.33
CA PRO A 280 -4.51 -6.45 -7.02
C PRO A 280 -4.93 -5.61 -8.25
N PRO A 281 -4.08 -5.42 -9.29
CA PRO A 281 -4.47 -4.70 -10.51
C PRO A 281 -5.68 -5.27 -11.25
N GLU A 282 -5.99 -6.55 -11.06
CA GLU A 282 -7.07 -7.26 -11.73
C GLU A 282 -8.36 -7.34 -10.90
N MET A 283 -8.33 -6.94 -9.62
CA MET A 283 -9.46 -7.09 -8.68
C MET A 283 -10.70 -6.34 -9.15
N VAL A 284 -10.56 -5.06 -9.49
CA VAL A 284 -11.70 -4.21 -9.89
C VAL A 284 -12.32 -4.70 -11.20
N ALA A 285 -11.49 -5.17 -12.14
CA ALA A 285 -11.97 -5.72 -13.41
C ALA A 285 -12.74 -7.03 -13.21
N ASN A 286 -12.24 -7.94 -12.35
CA ASN A 286 -12.93 -9.18 -12.03
C ASN A 286 -14.23 -8.96 -11.25
N LEU A 287 -14.25 -7.96 -10.35
CA LEU A 287 -15.48 -7.55 -9.67
C LEU A 287 -16.50 -7.04 -10.70
N ARG A 288 -16.09 -6.13 -11.59
CA ARG A 288 -16.94 -5.56 -12.66
C ARG A 288 -17.51 -6.60 -13.60
N ALA A 289 -16.72 -7.61 -13.96
CA ALA A 289 -17.15 -8.70 -14.83
C ALA A 289 -18.10 -9.69 -14.15
N GLY A 290 -18.32 -9.57 -12.84
CA GLY A 290 -19.12 -10.52 -12.05
C GLY A 290 -18.41 -11.86 -11.81
N ASN A 291 -17.10 -11.93 -12.06
CA ASN A 291 -16.28 -13.11 -11.75
C ASN A 291 -16.08 -13.27 -10.24
N LEU A 292 -16.13 -12.15 -9.50
CA LEU A 292 -16.09 -12.07 -8.05
C LEU A 292 -17.38 -11.43 -7.53
N ASP A 293 -17.83 -11.88 -6.37
CA ASP A 293 -18.90 -11.27 -5.58
C ASP A 293 -18.34 -10.23 -4.61
N GLY A 294 -17.09 -10.40 -4.19
CA GLY A 294 -16.33 -9.46 -3.39
C GLY A 294 -14.85 -9.79 -3.37
N TYR A 295 -14.09 -9.06 -2.59
CA TYR A 295 -12.69 -9.36 -2.30
C TYR A 295 -12.27 -8.75 -0.97
N LEU A 296 -11.20 -9.28 -0.39
CA LEU A 296 -10.41 -8.58 0.61
C LEU A 296 -9.05 -8.25 -0.04
N SER A 297 -8.76 -6.96 -0.22
CA SER A 297 -7.62 -6.49 -1.01
C SER A 297 -6.95 -5.27 -0.37
N PRO A 298 -5.69 -4.97 -0.69
CA PRO A 298 -5.07 -3.73 -0.23
C PRO A 298 -5.54 -2.56 -1.09
N ASP A 299 -5.51 -1.37 -0.50
CA ASP A 299 -5.69 -0.14 -1.25
C ASP A 299 -4.56 0.09 -2.27
N PRO A 300 -4.81 0.83 -3.36
CA PRO A 300 -5.98 1.69 -3.61
C PRO A 300 -7.14 0.99 -4.32
N PHE A 301 -7.06 -0.32 -4.55
CA PHE A 301 -8.07 -1.03 -5.35
C PHE A 301 -9.44 -1.09 -4.67
N ASN A 302 -9.49 -0.99 -3.33
CA ASN A 302 -10.75 -0.88 -2.60
C ASN A 302 -11.45 0.43 -2.93
N GLN A 303 -10.74 1.56 -2.74
CA GLN A 303 -11.28 2.88 -3.08
C GLN A 303 -11.52 3.05 -4.58
N ARG A 304 -10.74 2.37 -5.42
CA ARG A 304 -10.93 2.37 -6.88
C ARG A 304 -12.25 1.73 -7.30
N ALA A 305 -12.68 0.65 -6.66
CA ALA A 305 -13.98 0.04 -6.95
C ALA A 305 -15.15 0.96 -6.61
N VAL A 306 -15.03 1.76 -5.53
CA VAL A 306 -16.00 2.81 -5.18
C VAL A 306 -15.98 3.93 -6.21
N TYR A 307 -14.79 4.45 -6.53
CA TYR A 307 -14.59 5.51 -7.53
C TYR A 307 -15.17 5.14 -8.90
N GLU A 308 -15.01 3.88 -9.30
CA GLU A 308 -15.54 3.35 -10.56
C GLU A 308 -17.01 2.89 -10.49
N LYS A 309 -17.68 3.06 -9.35
CA LYS A 309 -19.06 2.63 -9.08
C LYS A 309 -19.33 1.13 -9.34
N VAL A 310 -18.32 0.28 -9.12
CA VAL A 310 -18.43 -1.18 -9.31
C VAL A 310 -18.80 -1.88 -8.02
N GLY A 311 -18.24 -1.43 -6.91
CA GLY A 311 -18.46 -2.01 -5.60
C GLY A 311 -18.50 -0.96 -4.50
N PHE A 312 -18.69 -1.45 -3.29
CA PHE A 312 -18.69 -0.65 -2.07
C PHE A 312 -17.81 -1.29 -1.00
N ILE A 313 -17.23 -0.47 -0.15
CA ILE A 313 -16.49 -0.90 1.03
C ILE A 313 -17.51 -1.39 2.06
N HIS A 314 -17.49 -2.69 2.34
CA HIS A 314 -18.33 -3.31 3.35
C HIS A 314 -17.78 -3.10 4.76
N LEU A 315 -16.46 -3.26 4.91
CA LEU A 315 -15.75 -3.19 6.18
C LEU A 315 -14.27 -2.84 5.94
N LEU A 316 -13.70 -1.92 6.73
CA LEU A 316 -12.24 -1.77 6.79
C LEU A 316 -11.65 -2.87 7.67
N THR A 317 -10.51 -3.45 7.29
CA THR A 317 -9.91 -4.55 8.08
C THR A 317 -9.41 -4.12 9.45
N LYS A 318 -9.18 -2.81 9.68
CA LYS A 318 -8.90 -2.27 11.02
C LYS A 318 -10.04 -2.56 12.02
N GLU A 319 -11.26 -2.70 11.52
CA GLU A 319 -12.42 -3.07 12.35
C GLU A 319 -12.42 -4.56 12.75
N ILE A 320 -11.64 -5.40 12.05
CA ILE A 320 -11.40 -6.81 12.42
C ILE A 320 -10.28 -6.89 13.46
N TRP A 321 -9.17 -6.22 13.17
CA TRP A 321 -7.98 -6.14 14.02
C TRP A 321 -7.31 -4.79 13.81
N GLU A 322 -7.45 -3.89 14.79
CA GLU A 322 -6.81 -2.58 14.75
C GLU A 322 -5.28 -2.71 14.76
N GLY A 323 -4.60 -2.01 13.85
CA GLY A 323 -3.15 -2.03 13.75
C GLY A 323 -2.57 -3.33 13.19
N HIS A 324 -3.38 -4.18 12.57
CA HIS A 324 -2.88 -5.44 12.00
C HIS A 324 -1.78 -5.17 10.95
N PRO A 325 -0.75 -6.03 10.86
CA PRO A 325 0.27 -5.88 9.83
C PRO A 325 -0.33 -6.20 8.46
N CYS A 326 0.21 -5.61 7.39
CA CYS A 326 -0.26 -5.88 6.02
C CYS A 326 0.89 -6.33 5.12
N CYS A 327 1.75 -5.38 4.74
CA CYS A 327 2.89 -5.62 3.88
C CYS A 327 4.19 -5.42 4.63
N ALA A 328 5.26 -5.92 4.05
CA ALA A 328 6.56 -6.04 4.67
C ALA A 328 7.68 -5.75 3.67
N PHE A 329 8.74 -5.16 4.18
CA PHE A 329 10.03 -5.12 3.53
C PHE A 329 10.84 -6.34 3.97
N ALA A 330 11.21 -7.20 3.03
CA ALA A 330 11.86 -8.47 3.31
C ALA A 330 13.04 -8.75 2.38
N CYS A 331 14.01 -9.51 2.87
CA CYS A 331 15.15 -9.99 2.08
C CYS A 331 15.57 -11.40 2.53
N SER A 332 16.36 -12.08 1.70
CA SER A 332 16.95 -13.36 2.13
C SER A 332 17.93 -13.14 3.29
N GLU A 333 18.00 -14.08 4.22
CA GLU A 333 19.00 -14.06 5.31
C GLU A 333 20.43 -14.06 4.74
N ALA A 334 20.64 -14.74 3.62
CA ALA A 334 21.92 -14.77 2.90
C ALA A 334 22.36 -13.35 2.48
N PHE A 335 21.46 -12.54 1.92
CA PHE A 335 21.78 -11.15 1.56
C PHE A 335 22.22 -10.32 2.78
N ALA A 336 21.47 -10.43 3.88
CA ALA A 336 21.78 -9.70 5.12
C ALA A 336 23.13 -10.14 5.74
N THR A 337 23.48 -11.42 5.59
CA THR A 337 24.72 -11.99 6.13
C THR A 337 25.93 -11.74 5.23
N GLU A 338 25.77 -11.84 3.92
CA GLU A 338 26.85 -11.63 2.94
C GLU A 338 27.19 -10.15 2.75
N PHE A 339 26.20 -9.26 2.90
CA PHE A 339 26.35 -7.81 2.71
C PHE A 339 25.83 -7.01 3.91
N PRO A 340 26.40 -7.20 5.12
CA PRO A 340 25.83 -6.67 6.36
C PRO A 340 25.81 -5.13 6.44
N ASN A 341 26.83 -4.43 5.92
CA ASN A 341 26.81 -2.96 5.92
C ASN A 341 25.77 -2.43 4.92
N THR A 342 25.66 -3.08 3.77
CA THR A 342 24.67 -2.79 2.74
C THR A 342 23.23 -3.00 3.26
N TYR A 343 22.99 -4.12 3.92
CA TYR A 343 21.71 -4.44 4.54
C TYR A 343 21.36 -3.41 5.63
N ALA A 344 22.28 -3.09 6.53
CA ALA A 344 22.04 -2.09 7.57
C ALA A 344 21.72 -0.69 6.98
N ALA A 345 22.39 -0.31 5.89
CA ALA A 345 22.10 0.94 5.18
C ALA A 345 20.71 0.95 4.56
N LEU A 346 20.31 -0.18 3.95
CA LEU A 346 19.01 -0.33 3.32
C LEU A 346 17.89 -0.35 4.36
N PHE A 347 18.11 -1.04 5.48
CA PHE A 347 17.19 -1.09 6.60
C PHE A 347 16.94 0.30 7.18
N LYS A 348 17.99 1.06 7.47
CA LYS A 348 17.87 2.45 7.94
C LYS A 348 17.11 3.34 6.94
N ALA A 349 17.34 3.17 5.64
CA ALA A 349 16.61 3.90 4.59
C ALA A 349 15.10 3.63 4.62
N ILE A 350 14.71 2.36 4.80
CA ILE A 350 13.30 1.96 4.85
C ILE A 350 12.64 2.46 6.14
N VAL A 351 13.29 2.34 7.29
CA VAL A 351 12.73 2.86 8.57
C VAL A 351 12.47 4.37 8.49
N ASP A 352 13.43 5.15 7.96
CA ASP A 352 13.24 6.58 7.71
C ASP A 352 12.06 6.85 6.76
N ALA A 353 11.95 6.08 5.67
CA ALA A 353 10.88 6.24 4.70
C ALA A 353 9.49 5.89 5.26
N THR A 354 9.42 4.87 6.12
CA THR A 354 8.17 4.49 6.82
C THR A 354 7.73 5.61 7.77
N HIS A 355 8.64 6.14 8.61
CA HIS A 355 8.32 7.27 9.49
C HIS A 355 7.96 8.55 8.73
N TYR A 356 8.61 8.81 7.58
CA TYR A 356 8.21 9.90 6.70
C TYR A 356 6.78 9.71 6.17
N SER A 357 6.41 8.48 5.80
CA SER A 357 5.10 8.14 5.25
C SER A 357 3.97 8.17 6.29
N ALA A 358 4.30 7.88 7.55
CA ALA A 358 3.37 7.90 8.68
C ALA A 358 2.78 9.31 8.93
N LYS A 359 3.62 10.34 8.80
CA LYS A 359 3.29 11.74 9.11
C LYS A 359 2.10 12.25 8.28
N PRO A 360 0.96 12.63 8.92
CA PRO A 360 -0.23 13.10 8.21
C PRO A 360 0.03 14.25 7.23
N GLU A 361 0.92 15.18 7.59
CA GLU A 361 1.28 16.34 6.78
C GLU A 361 1.96 15.99 5.44
N ASN A 362 2.55 14.79 5.33
CA ASN A 362 3.23 14.34 4.11
C ASN A 362 2.28 13.60 3.16
N ARG A 363 1.17 13.07 3.66
CA ARG A 363 0.35 12.07 2.95
C ARG A 363 -0.29 12.57 1.66
N GLU A 364 -0.62 13.85 1.60
CA GLU A 364 -1.19 14.47 0.40
C GLU A 364 -0.16 14.61 -0.72
N GLU A 365 1.07 15.02 -0.38
CA GLU A 365 2.17 15.13 -1.34
C GLU A 365 2.64 13.74 -1.80
N ILE A 366 2.69 12.78 -0.88
CA ILE A 366 2.94 11.37 -1.20
C ILE A 366 1.91 10.85 -2.19
N ALA A 367 0.61 11.09 -1.94
CA ALA A 367 -0.46 10.64 -2.84
C ALA A 367 -0.21 11.13 -4.27
N LYS A 368 0.13 12.40 -4.44
CA LYS A 368 0.47 12.99 -5.73
C LYS A 368 1.71 12.36 -6.36
N ALA A 369 2.77 12.12 -5.57
CA ALA A 369 4.03 11.57 -6.05
C ALA A 369 3.91 10.13 -6.55
N ILE A 370 3.16 9.27 -5.86
CA ILE A 370 3.07 7.83 -6.17
C ILE A 370 1.93 7.45 -7.12
N SER A 371 1.02 8.37 -7.42
CA SER A 371 -0.11 8.11 -8.34
C SER A 371 0.25 7.84 -9.80
N PRO A 372 1.28 8.50 -10.42
CA PRO A 372 1.55 8.38 -11.85
C PRO A 372 1.97 6.97 -12.32
N LYS A 373 2.08 6.83 -13.65
CA LYS A 373 2.27 5.53 -14.35
C LYS A 373 3.54 4.78 -13.94
N ASN A 374 4.62 5.48 -13.62
CA ASN A 374 5.87 4.88 -13.15
C ASN A 374 5.68 4.12 -11.83
N TYR A 375 4.74 4.55 -10.98
CA TYR A 375 4.45 3.93 -9.68
C TYR A 375 3.10 3.21 -9.69
N LEU A 376 2.06 3.75 -9.04
CA LEU A 376 0.80 3.02 -8.86
C LEU A 376 -0.06 2.98 -10.14
N ASN A 377 0.07 3.98 -11.02
CA ASN A 377 -0.81 4.16 -12.17
C ASN A 377 -2.30 4.24 -11.75
N GLN A 378 -2.60 5.08 -10.76
CA GLN A 378 -3.93 5.25 -10.18
C GLN A 378 -4.30 6.75 -10.17
N PRO A 379 -5.59 7.11 -10.16
CA PRO A 379 -5.95 8.51 -10.02
C PRO A 379 -5.55 9.04 -8.67
N GLU A 380 -4.99 10.25 -8.68
CA GLU A 380 -4.51 10.96 -7.48
C GLU A 380 -5.55 11.02 -6.37
N ILE A 381 -6.82 11.29 -6.70
CA ILE A 381 -7.89 11.33 -5.72
C ILE A 381 -8.08 10.00 -4.98
N VAL A 382 -7.95 8.85 -5.65
CA VAL A 382 -8.18 7.54 -5.06
C VAL A 382 -7.06 7.29 -4.05
N VAL A 383 -5.82 7.54 -4.45
CA VAL A 383 -4.65 7.41 -3.57
C VAL A 383 -4.73 8.40 -2.40
N LYS A 384 -5.15 9.64 -2.65
CA LYS A 384 -5.34 10.65 -1.60
C LYS A 384 -6.40 10.24 -0.59
N GLN A 385 -7.57 9.77 -1.03
CA GLN A 385 -8.65 9.31 -0.15
C GLN A 385 -8.20 8.17 0.76
N VAL A 386 -7.32 7.30 0.25
CA VAL A 386 -6.71 6.22 1.04
C VAL A 386 -5.73 6.80 2.06
N LEU A 387 -4.71 7.52 1.61
CA LEU A 387 -3.61 7.96 2.50
C LEU A 387 -4.09 8.98 3.55
N THR A 388 -5.03 9.85 3.21
CA THR A 388 -5.57 10.84 4.17
C THR A 388 -6.71 10.31 5.02
N GLY A 389 -7.26 9.14 4.69
CA GLY A 389 -8.38 8.58 5.44
C GLY A 389 -9.73 9.29 5.24
N ARG A 390 -9.81 10.28 4.34
CA ARG A 390 -11.06 10.98 4.03
C ARG A 390 -11.67 10.45 2.74
N TYR A 391 -12.70 9.60 2.84
CA TYR A 391 -13.23 8.82 1.72
C TYR A 391 -14.76 8.66 1.75
N VAL A 392 -15.30 8.03 0.71
CA VAL A 392 -16.69 7.55 0.64
C VAL A 392 -16.68 6.03 0.45
N ASP A 393 -17.65 5.33 1.03
CA ASP A 393 -17.71 3.86 1.05
C ASP A 393 -18.49 3.26 -0.14
N GLY A 394 -19.32 4.06 -0.83
CA GLY A 394 -20.16 3.60 -1.95
C GLY A 394 -21.54 3.06 -1.56
N LEU A 395 -21.88 3.05 -0.27
CA LEU A 395 -23.19 2.64 0.26
C LEU A 395 -24.07 3.84 0.57
N GLU A 396 -23.49 4.88 1.16
CA GLU A 396 -24.20 6.08 1.57
C GLU A 396 -23.51 7.32 0.98
N GLN A 397 -24.23 8.44 0.85
CA GLN A 397 -23.60 9.73 0.50
C GLN A 397 -22.90 10.36 1.72
N LYS A 398 -22.27 9.54 2.56
CA LYS A 398 -21.54 9.94 3.75
C LYS A 398 -20.05 10.00 3.42
N VAL A 399 -19.40 11.06 3.89
CA VAL A 399 -17.94 11.13 3.92
C VAL A 399 -17.46 10.59 5.26
N PHE A 400 -16.51 9.68 5.21
CA PHE A 400 -15.79 9.15 6.36
C PHE A 400 -14.48 9.91 6.53
N ASP A 401 -14.08 10.07 7.77
CA ASP A 401 -12.81 10.69 8.17
C ASP A 401 -12.13 9.74 9.17
N VAL A 402 -11.24 8.90 8.66
CA VAL A 402 -10.53 7.85 9.38
C VAL A 402 -9.04 7.97 9.02
N PRO A 403 -8.32 8.95 9.59
CA PRO A 403 -6.93 9.26 9.19
C PRO A 403 -5.98 8.08 9.27
N ASP A 404 -6.25 7.12 10.16
CA ASP A 404 -5.53 5.87 10.39
C ASP A 404 -6.14 4.66 9.65
N ARG A 405 -6.94 4.90 8.59
CA ARG A 405 -7.45 3.85 7.68
C ARG A 405 -6.31 3.00 7.12
N ILE A 406 -5.21 3.67 6.77
CA ILE A 406 -3.89 3.09 6.52
C ILE A 406 -2.91 3.87 7.38
N ASP A 407 -1.92 3.19 7.95
CA ASP A 407 -0.80 3.85 8.59
C ASP A 407 0.50 3.09 8.33
N PHE A 408 1.62 3.71 8.69
CA PHE A 408 2.97 3.26 8.40
C PHE A 408 3.73 3.14 9.73
N ASP A 409 3.90 1.91 10.19
CA ASP A 409 4.69 1.57 11.38
C ASP A 409 5.71 0.50 10.97
N PRO A 410 7.03 0.76 11.12
CA PRO A 410 8.04 -0.18 10.70
C PRO A 410 8.12 -1.42 11.59
N PHE A 411 7.55 -1.41 12.81
CA PHE A 411 7.91 -2.39 13.82
C PHE A 411 7.29 -3.79 13.57
N PRO A 412 8.12 -4.84 13.35
CA PRO A 412 7.64 -6.17 13.01
C PRO A 412 7.41 -7.01 14.27
N TRP A 413 6.36 -6.71 15.04
CA TRP A 413 6.04 -7.43 16.28
C TRP A 413 6.11 -8.95 16.14
N HIS A 414 6.90 -9.62 17.00
CA HIS A 414 6.98 -11.08 17.00
C HIS A 414 5.61 -11.72 17.28
N SER A 415 4.79 -11.11 18.15
CA SER A 415 3.44 -11.62 18.42
C SER A 415 2.53 -11.60 17.17
N MET A 416 2.75 -10.69 16.22
CA MET A 416 2.04 -10.72 14.94
C MET A 416 2.47 -11.92 14.09
N ALA A 417 3.77 -12.24 14.04
CA ALA A 417 4.26 -13.45 13.39
C ALA A 417 3.68 -14.72 14.03
N VAL A 418 3.64 -14.78 15.37
CA VAL A 418 3.00 -15.89 16.09
C VAL A 418 1.53 -16.02 15.68
N TRP A 419 0.77 -14.91 15.64
CA TRP A 419 -0.61 -14.96 15.18
C TRP A 419 -0.74 -15.49 13.75
N ILE A 420 0.10 -15.01 12.83
CA ILE A 420 0.09 -15.45 11.43
C ILE A 420 0.37 -16.96 11.35
N LEU A 421 1.38 -17.45 12.07
CA LEU A 421 1.70 -18.87 12.17
C LEU A 421 0.52 -19.68 12.73
N THR A 422 -0.21 -19.16 13.72
CA THR A 422 -1.44 -19.83 14.21
C THR A 422 -2.50 -19.94 13.13
N GLN A 423 -2.67 -18.93 12.27
CA GLN A 423 -3.64 -18.97 11.19
C GLN A 423 -3.16 -19.88 10.04
N MET A 424 -1.86 -19.92 9.76
CA MET A 424 -1.27 -20.88 8.83
C MET A 424 -1.54 -22.31 9.29
N LYS A 425 -1.32 -22.62 10.58
CA LYS A 425 -1.65 -23.92 11.16
C LYS A 425 -3.15 -24.18 11.15
N ARG A 426 -3.98 -23.27 11.67
CA ARG A 426 -5.46 -23.40 11.73
C ARG A 426 -6.08 -23.84 10.41
N TRP A 427 -5.54 -23.36 9.29
CA TRP A 427 -6.05 -23.64 7.95
C TRP A 427 -5.27 -24.70 7.18
N GLY A 428 -4.35 -25.43 7.83
CA GLY A 428 -3.65 -26.57 7.26
C GLY A 428 -2.52 -26.21 6.28
N TYR A 429 -2.03 -24.97 6.29
CA TYR A 429 -0.87 -24.57 5.47
C TYR A 429 0.46 -25.06 6.02
N VAL A 430 0.49 -25.36 7.32
CA VAL A 430 1.62 -25.97 8.01
C VAL A 430 1.09 -27.08 8.88
N GLU A 431 1.75 -28.22 8.83
CA GLU A 431 1.42 -29.42 9.60
C GLU A 431 2.41 -29.62 10.76
N GLY A 432 1.97 -30.33 11.80
CA GLY A 432 2.81 -30.72 12.93
C GLY A 432 2.98 -29.66 14.02
N ASP A 433 3.92 -29.93 14.92
CA ASP A 433 4.29 -29.03 16.01
C ASP A 433 5.23 -27.93 15.49
N ILE A 434 4.90 -26.68 15.81
CA ILE A 434 5.62 -25.50 15.34
C ILE A 434 6.22 -24.80 16.56
N ASP A 435 7.52 -24.51 16.52
CA ASP A 435 8.13 -23.57 17.46
C ASP A 435 7.83 -22.14 17.01
N TYR A 436 6.66 -21.65 17.40
CA TYR A 436 6.17 -20.32 17.01
C TYR A 436 7.15 -19.21 17.36
N LYS A 437 7.76 -19.29 18.54
CA LYS A 437 8.66 -18.26 19.06
C LYS A 437 9.95 -18.23 18.25
N ALA A 438 10.57 -19.39 18.02
CA ALA A 438 11.82 -19.48 17.27
C ALA A 438 11.65 -18.97 15.84
N ILE A 439 10.56 -19.37 15.16
CA ILE A 439 10.30 -18.93 13.77
C ILE A 439 9.96 -17.42 13.73
N ALA A 440 9.15 -16.93 14.67
CA ALA A 440 8.83 -15.51 14.76
C ALA A 440 10.09 -14.66 14.93
N GLU A 441 10.98 -15.01 15.87
CA GLU A 441 12.21 -14.27 16.14
C GLU A 441 13.26 -14.40 15.03
N GLN A 442 13.30 -15.54 14.33
CA GLN A 442 14.16 -15.71 13.17
C GLN A 442 13.75 -14.82 12.01
N VAL A 443 12.44 -14.76 11.72
CA VAL A 443 11.95 -14.09 10.51
C VAL A 443 11.64 -12.62 10.77
N TYR A 444 10.94 -12.27 11.84
CA TYR A 444 10.56 -10.90 12.14
C TYR A 444 11.62 -10.31 13.06
N VAL A 445 12.61 -9.60 12.52
CA VAL A 445 13.77 -9.13 13.28
C VAL A 445 13.45 -7.88 14.11
N ALA A 446 12.47 -7.99 15.01
CA ALA A 446 11.93 -6.88 15.79
C ALA A 446 12.96 -6.25 16.75
N ALA A 447 13.84 -7.08 17.31
CA ALA A 447 14.93 -6.60 18.15
C ALA A 447 15.88 -5.69 17.36
N ASP A 448 16.30 -6.11 16.17
CA ASP A 448 17.15 -5.30 15.28
C ASP A 448 16.43 -4.02 14.85
N THR A 449 15.12 -4.10 14.60
CA THR A 449 14.29 -2.94 14.28
C THR A 449 14.28 -1.93 15.42
N ALA A 450 14.16 -2.39 16.67
CA ALA A 450 14.18 -1.52 17.84
C ALA A 450 15.51 -0.76 17.95
N GLU A 451 16.63 -1.44 17.69
CA GLU A 451 17.95 -0.81 17.71
C GLU A 451 18.12 0.18 16.55
N VAL A 452 17.69 -0.17 15.34
CA VAL A 452 17.70 0.75 14.19
C VAL A 452 16.84 1.99 14.44
N MET A 453 15.66 1.83 15.05
CA MET A 453 14.81 2.96 15.42
C MET A 453 15.53 3.89 16.41
N LYS A 454 16.15 3.35 17.48
CA LYS A 454 16.93 4.15 18.45
C LYS A 454 18.09 4.88 17.79
N ASP A 455 18.85 4.19 16.94
CA ASP A 455 19.97 4.74 16.17
C ASP A 455 19.56 5.97 15.33
N LEU A 456 18.33 5.94 14.80
CA LEU A 456 17.77 7.00 13.97
C LEU A 456 17.03 8.08 14.78
N GLY A 457 16.93 7.91 16.11
CA GLY A 457 16.25 8.84 17.00
C GLY A 457 14.72 8.67 17.05
N TYR A 458 14.21 7.52 16.64
CA TYR A 458 12.81 7.13 16.80
C TYR A 458 12.61 6.33 18.09
N GLU A 459 11.41 6.37 18.66
CA GLU A 459 11.07 5.60 19.86
C GLU A 459 10.50 4.23 19.47
N PRO A 460 11.22 3.12 19.70
CA PRO A 460 10.64 1.79 19.52
C PRO A 460 9.77 1.39 20.71
N PRO A 461 8.88 0.39 20.53
CA PRO A 461 8.23 -0.27 21.64
C PRO A 461 9.23 -0.86 22.65
N SER A 462 8.84 -0.93 23.93
CA SER A 462 9.66 -1.53 24.99
C SER A 462 9.65 -3.07 24.98
N SER A 463 8.78 -3.68 24.18
CA SER A 463 8.61 -5.12 24.02
C SER A 463 8.46 -5.47 22.55
N THR A 464 8.83 -6.68 22.17
CA THR A 464 8.61 -7.23 20.82
C THR A 464 7.37 -8.11 20.74
N TYR A 465 6.70 -8.33 21.88
CA TYR A 465 5.46 -9.10 21.99
C TYR A 465 4.40 -8.30 22.72
N GLU A 466 3.16 -8.47 22.26
CA GLU A 466 1.94 -8.00 22.92
C GLU A 466 0.75 -8.89 22.56
N ASN A 467 -0.29 -8.85 23.41
CA ASN A 467 -1.55 -9.55 23.17
C ASN A 467 -2.49 -8.67 22.34
N TYR A 468 -3.32 -9.30 21.51
CA TYR A 468 -4.28 -8.59 20.66
C TYR A 468 -5.71 -8.98 21.00
N THR A 469 -6.66 -8.10 20.68
CA THR A 469 -8.09 -8.45 20.64
C THR A 469 -8.57 -8.36 19.20
N ILE A 470 -9.04 -9.48 18.67
CA ILE A 470 -9.40 -9.64 17.27
C ILE A 470 -10.85 -10.13 17.23
N MET A 471 -11.74 -9.30 16.68
CA MET A 471 -13.20 -9.50 16.74
C MET A 471 -13.73 -9.91 18.14
N GLY A 472 -13.21 -9.28 19.19
CA GLY A 472 -13.60 -9.55 20.58
C GLY A 472 -12.98 -10.80 21.22
N LYS A 473 -12.17 -11.58 20.50
CA LYS A 473 -11.38 -12.68 21.06
C LYS A 473 -9.98 -12.20 21.41
N THR A 474 -9.53 -12.52 22.61
CA THR A 474 -8.13 -12.29 23.02
C THR A 474 -7.23 -13.32 22.36
N PHE A 475 -6.22 -12.84 21.65
CA PHE A 475 -5.05 -13.61 21.26
C PHE A 475 -3.94 -13.39 22.28
N ASP A 476 -3.67 -14.42 23.06
CA ASP A 476 -2.51 -14.49 23.96
C ASP A 476 -1.35 -15.16 23.21
N TYR A 477 -0.28 -14.40 22.92
CA TYR A 477 0.86 -14.90 22.14
C TYR A 477 1.60 -16.05 22.84
N THR A 478 1.42 -16.22 24.15
CA THR A 478 2.02 -17.32 24.93
C THR A 478 1.24 -18.62 24.83
N LYS A 479 0.01 -18.58 24.29
CA LYS A 479 -0.92 -19.71 24.20
C LYS A 479 -1.46 -19.93 22.77
N PRO A 480 -0.59 -20.05 21.75
CA PRO A 480 -1.01 -20.15 20.35
C PRO A 480 -1.89 -21.38 20.07
N GLU A 481 -1.60 -22.53 20.68
CA GLU A 481 -2.40 -23.75 20.49
C GLU A 481 -3.79 -23.64 21.15
N GLU A 482 -3.89 -23.07 22.35
CA GLU A 482 -5.20 -22.82 22.99
C GLU A 482 -6.06 -21.89 22.12
N TYR A 483 -5.43 -20.88 21.50
CA TYR A 483 -6.11 -19.97 20.59
C TYR A 483 -6.68 -20.70 19.37
N ILE A 484 -5.90 -21.58 18.72
CA ILE A 484 -6.37 -22.40 17.59
C ILE A 484 -7.55 -23.30 18.01
N GLN A 485 -7.45 -23.95 19.18
CA GLN A 485 -8.50 -24.82 19.67
C GLN A 485 -9.79 -24.09 20.05
N SER A 486 -9.71 -22.79 20.33
CA SER A 486 -10.87 -21.95 20.65
C SER A 486 -11.83 -21.72 19.46
N PHE A 487 -11.40 -22.06 18.23
CA PHE A 487 -12.20 -21.85 17.02
C PHE A 487 -13.09 -23.06 16.69
N ALA A 488 -14.34 -22.77 16.30
CA ALA A 488 -15.29 -23.78 15.84
C ALA A 488 -14.91 -24.32 14.44
N ILE A 489 -14.51 -23.44 13.52
CA ILE A 489 -14.12 -23.79 12.15
C ILE A 489 -12.60 -23.72 12.01
N LYS A 490 -11.98 -24.87 11.71
CA LYS A 490 -10.54 -25.10 11.55
C LYS A 490 -10.25 -26.37 10.73
N ARG A 491 -8.99 -26.65 10.42
CA ARG A 491 -8.49 -27.81 9.64
C ARG A 491 -7.49 -28.69 10.39
N VAL A 492 -7.26 -28.39 11.67
CA VAL A 492 -6.33 -29.09 12.56
C VAL A 492 -7.02 -29.78 13.70
#